data_AF-A0A1Y5Y5V7-F1
#
_entry.id   AF-A0A1Y5Y5V7-F1
#
_cell.length_a   1.000
_cell.length_b   1.000
_cell.length_c   1.000
_cell.angle_alpha   90.00
_cell.angle_beta   90.00
_cell.angle_gamma   90.00
#
_symmetry.space_group_name_H-M   'P 1'
#
loop_
_entity.id
_entity.type
_entity.pdbx_description
1 polymer ?
#
loop_
_entity_poly.entity_id
_entity_poly.type
_entity_poly.pdbx_seq_one_letter_code
_entity_poly.pdbx_strand_id
1 'polypeptide(L)'
;SGNVVIGNDFDSDLNLHGGWERNNLFELNTVRVSYGHRSGNCRANCGDEGGGGPDDSNWFPIWWGAGKKAVKWSGATGARNVFFNNTMTKQLSTNGPFQDYYPDKQRIYIFGWNGTGYQHLDIAGTPIPDWAKNEQRDYTNGHGIDATKTDSAPSLFLKNVSR
;
A
#
# COMPACT_ATOMS: atom_id res chain seq x y z
N SER A 1 -13.68 3.89 -6.68
CA SER A 1 -13.01 5.13 -7.09
C SER A 1 -12.35 4.91 -8.44
N GLY A 2 -11.46 5.82 -8.83
CA GLY A 2 -10.68 5.83 -10.07
C GLY A 2 -9.62 6.92 -10.03
N ASN A 3 -9.02 7.12 -8.85
CA ASN A 3 -8.15 8.25 -8.57
C ASN A 3 -6.80 8.06 -9.25
N VAL A 4 -6.17 9.17 -9.65
CA VAL A 4 -4.79 9.18 -10.13
C VAL A 4 -3.98 10.05 -9.17
N VAL A 5 -2.98 9.43 -8.53
CA VAL A 5 -2.06 10.09 -7.59
C VAL A 5 -0.68 10.02 -8.22
N ILE A 6 -0.20 11.17 -8.72
CA ILE A 6 0.98 11.22 -9.58
C ILE A 6 1.96 12.32 -9.20
N GLY A 7 3.25 11.97 -9.15
CA GLY A 7 4.34 12.95 -9.04
C GLY A 7 4.41 13.71 -7.71
N ASN A 8 3.90 13.12 -6.63
CA ASN A 8 3.91 13.74 -5.30
C ASN A 8 5.13 13.33 -4.48
N ASP A 9 5.43 14.09 -3.42
CA ASP A 9 6.40 13.74 -2.38
C ASP A 9 5.66 13.61 -1.04
N PHE A 10 5.69 12.41 -0.45
CA PHE A 10 4.99 12.04 0.76
C PHE A 10 5.97 11.56 1.83
N ASP A 11 5.81 12.02 3.06
CA ASP A 11 6.41 11.44 4.27
C ASP A 11 5.44 10.53 5.05
N SER A 12 4.19 10.42 4.58
CA SER A 12 3.12 9.55 5.07
C SER A 12 2.89 8.33 4.17
N ASP A 13 2.04 7.41 4.60
CA ASP A 13 1.56 6.31 3.78
C ASP A 13 0.52 6.74 2.74
N LEU A 14 0.45 5.98 1.65
CA LEU A 14 -0.66 5.99 0.70
C LEU A 14 -1.78 5.12 1.27
N ASN A 15 -2.78 5.77 1.86
CA ASN A 15 -3.81 5.09 2.62
C ASN A 15 -5.04 4.71 1.77
N LEU A 16 -5.36 3.41 1.72
CA LEU A 16 -6.55 2.91 1.04
C LEU A 16 -7.58 2.38 2.03
N HIS A 17 -8.39 3.29 2.57
CA HIS A 17 -9.21 3.05 3.75
C HIS A 17 -10.36 2.03 3.62
N GLY A 18 -10.75 1.51 2.46
CA GLY A 18 -11.73 0.41 2.38
C GLY A 18 -12.43 0.24 1.03
N GLY A 19 -13.63 -0.36 1.00
CA GLY A 19 -14.25 -0.89 -0.23
C GLY A 19 -14.52 0.13 -1.34
N TRP A 20 -14.46 1.44 -1.03
CA TRP A 20 -14.60 2.48 -2.03
C TRP A 20 -13.32 2.72 -2.84
N GLU A 21 -12.15 2.51 -2.23
CA GLU A 21 -10.83 2.65 -2.82
C GLU A 21 -10.52 1.44 -3.74
N ARG A 22 -10.82 1.62 -5.03
CA ARG A 22 -10.66 0.64 -6.11
C ARG A 22 -10.32 1.32 -7.42
N ASN A 23 -9.65 0.62 -8.33
CA ASN A 23 -9.26 1.12 -9.66
C ASN A 23 -8.42 2.41 -9.61
N ASN A 24 -7.68 2.64 -8.52
CA ASN A 24 -6.81 3.82 -8.41
C ASN A 24 -5.45 3.54 -9.08
N LEU A 25 -4.76 4.59 -9.52
CA LEU A 25 -3.39 4.56 -9.99
C LEU A 25 -2.52 5.47 -9.10
N PHE A 26 -1.45 4.89 -8.57
CA PHE A 26 -0.39 5.59 -7.87
C PHE A 26 0.89 5.41 -8.67
N GLU A 27 1.45 6.49 -9.22
CA GLU A 27 2.69 6.41 -9.96
C GLU A 27 3.58 7.65 -9.83
N LEU A 28 4.88 7.50 -10.09
CA LEU A 28 5.85 8.59 -10.04
C LEU A 28 5.95 9.32 -8.70
N ASN A 29 5.35 8.80 -7.63
CA ASN A 29 5.43 9.43 -6.31
C ASN A 29 6.74 9.04 -5.63
N THR A 30 7.27 9.94 -4.82
CA THR A 30 8.25 9.63 -3.78
C THR A 30 7.49 9.47 -2.47
N VAL A 31 7.60 8.31 -1.82
CA VAL A 31 6.94 8.00 -0.56
C VAL A 31 8.01 7.54 0.42
N ARG A 32 8.40 8.42 1.34
CA ARG A 32 9.53 8.23 2.25
C ARG A 32 9.05 8.22 3.69
N VAL A 33 8.67 7.04 4.15
CA VAL A 33 8.07 6.88 5.48
C VAL A 33 9.14 6.70 6.55
N SER A 34 9.25 7.67 7.46
CA SER A 34 10.22 7.61 8.58
C SER A 34 9.84 6.56 9.63
N TYR A 35 10.77 6.22 10.54
CA TYR A 35 10.43 5.36 11.69
C TYR A 35 9.43 6.03 12.63
N GLY A 36 9.41 7.37 12.68
CA GLY A 36 8.48 8.15 13.49
C GLY A 36 7.03 8.09 13.00
N HIS A 37 6.78 7.74 11.74
CA HIS A 37 5.44 7.50 11.21
C HIS A 37 4.99 6.07 11.55
N ARG A 38 4.41 5.92 12.75
CA ARG A 38 3.95 4.65 13.32
C ARG A 38 2.95 4.87 14.46
N SER A 39 2.17 3.83 14.77
CA SER A 39 1.18 3.82 15.85
C SER A 39 1.78 4.27 17.20
N GLY A 40 2.89 3.63 17.62
CA GLY A 40 3.57 3.93 18.88
C GLY A 40 4.27 5.30 19.00
N ASN A 41 4.17 6.19 18.00
CA ASN A 41 4.63 7.58 18.10
C ASN A 41 3.48 8.59 17.90
N CYS A 42 2.26 8.11 17.71
CA CYS A 42 1.11 8.98 17.61
C CYS A 42 0.71 9.52 18.99
N ARG A 43 0.41 10.83 19.05
CA ARG A 43 0.14 11.55 20.31
C ARG A 43 -1.33 11.93 20.51
N ALA A 44 -2.14 11.94 19.45
CA ALA A 44 -3.56 12.27 19.48
C ALA A 44 -4.27 11.74 18.22
N ASN A 45 -5.56 11.39 18.35
CA ASN A 45 -6.42 10.96 17.24
C ASN A 45 -5.83 9.80 16.41
N CYS A 46 -5.20 8.84 17.08
CA CYS A 46 -4.29 7.87 16.47
C CYS A 46 -4.94 6.76 15.64
N GLY A 47 -6.20 6.91 15.25
CA GLY A 47 -6.90 5.92 14.43
C GLY A 47 -6.88 4.56 15.13
N ASP A 48 -7.46 4.50 16.32
CA ASP A 48 -7.64 3.22 17.00
C ASP A 48 -8.73 2.43 16.24
N GLU A 49 -8.30 1.47 15.41
CA GLU A 49 -9.15 0.59 14.62
C GLU A 49 -9.90 -0.44 15.49
N GLY A 50 -10.67 0.03 16.48
CA GLY A 50 -11.53 -0.79 17.31
C GLY A 50 -11.37 -0.66 18.83
N GLY A 51 -10.67 0.35 19.34
CA GLY A 51 -10.52 0.63 20.77
C GLY A 51 -9.33 -0.05 21.45
N GLY A 52 -8.38 -0.59 20.68
CA GLY A 52 -7.06 -1.00 21.14
C GLY A 52 -6.04 0.12 20.95
N GLY A 53 -5.55 0.68 22.05
CA GLY A 53 -4.53 1.73 22.03
C GLY A 53 -3.26 1.39 21.21
N PRO A 54 -2.31 2.34 21.09
CA PRO A 54 -1.18 2.24 20.18
C PRO A 54 -0.51 0.85 20.17
N ASP A 55 -0.31 0.29 18.99
CA ASP A 55 0.34 -1.01 18.80
C ASP A 55 1.82 -0.84 18.39
N ASP A 56 2.51 -1.97 18.25
CA ASP A 56 3.90 -2.04 17.82
C ASP A 56 4.05 -2.02 16.27
N SER A 57 2.99 -1.70 15.53
CA SER A 57 3.03 -1.68 14.07
C SER A 57 3.92 -0.55 13.56
N ASN A 58 4.56 -0.81 12.42
CA ASN A 58 5.25 0.20 11.64
C ASN A 58 4.36 0.50 10.45
N TRP A 59 3.95 1.76 10.26
CA TRP A 59 3.21 2.11 9.05
C TRP A 59 4.19 2.16 7.87
N PHE A 60 3.87 1.43 6.80
CA PHE A 60 4.66 1.33 5.57
C PHE A 60 4.10 2.26 4.49
N PRO A 61 4.83 2.50 3.37
CA PRO A 61 4.39 3.39 2.29
C PRO A 61 2.98 3.10 1.73
N ILE A 62 2.46 1.90 1.91
CA ILE A 62 1.07 1.54 1.59
C ILE A 62 0.37 1.16 2.90
N TRP A 63 -0.83 1.67 3.11
CA TRP A 63 -1.79 1.13 4.08
C TRP A 63 -2.95 0.46 3.35
N TRP A 64 -3.27 -0.78 3.73
CA TRP A 64 -4.31 -1.57 3.08
C TRP A 64 -5.39 -2.01 4.09
N GLY A 65 -6.66 -1.80 3.75
CA GLY A 65 -7.80 -2.25 4.54
C GLY A 65 -7.98 -3.76 4.45
N ALA A 66 -7.39 -4.49 5.40
CA ALA A 66 -7.66 -5.90 5.58
C ALA A 66 -9.11 -6.10 6.06
N GLY A 67 -9.91 -6.87 5.31
CA GLY A 67 -11.36 -6.96 5.53
C GLY A 67 -11.76 -7.30 6.96
N LYS A 68 -11.05 -8.20 7.63
CA LYS A 68 -11.40 -8.63 8.99
C LYS A 68 -11.24 -7.51 10.04
N LYS A 69 -10.24 -6.64 9.91
CA LYS A 69 -10.05 -5.48 10.80
C LYS A 69 -10.88 -4.28 10.35
N ALA A 70 -10.89 -4.01 9.04
CA ALA A 70 -11.55 -2.86 8.46
C ALA A 70 -13.09 -2.96 8.44
N VAL A 71 -13.69 -4.16 8.58
CA VAL A 71 -15.16 -4.37 8.53
C VAL A 71 -15.95 -3.52 9.52
N LYS A 72 -15.34 -3.12 10.64
CA LYS A 72 -16.02 -2.30 11.65
C LYS A 72 -16.30 -0.86 11.19
N TRP A 73 -15.64 -0.38 10.13
CA TRP A 73 -15.71 1.03 9.73
C TRP A 73 -15.78 1.25 8.21
N SER A 74 -15.03 0.50 7.39
CA SER A 74 -14.90 0.78 5.95
C SER A 74 -14.90 -0.45 5.04
N GLY A 75 -14.74 -1.65 5.61
CA GLY A 75 -14.60 -2.90 4.85
C GLY A 75 -13.23 -3.05 4.17
N ALA A 76 -13.06 -4.17 3.46
CA ALA A 76 -11.80 -4.45 2.76
C ALA A 76 -11.55 -3.44 1.63
N THR A 77 -10.29 -3.04 1.40
CA THR A 77 -9.93 -2.23 0.22
C THR A 77 -10.36 -2.93 -1.06
N GLY A 78 -10.90 -2.16 -2.00
CA GLY A 78 -11.44 -2.70 -3.24
C GLY A 78 -10.39 -3.11 -4.28
N ALA A 79 -10.88 -3.59 -5.42
CA ALA A 79 -10.05 -4.21 -6.46
C ALA A 79 -9.20 -3.21 -7.28
N ARG A 80 -8.14 -3.72 -7.90
CA ARG A 80 -7.36 -3.08 -8.97
C ARG A 80 -6.73 -1.73 -8.58
N ASN A 81 -6.11 -1.65 -7.42
CA ASN A 81 -5.28 -0.51 -7.07
C ASN A 81 -3.87 -0.72 -7.62
N VAL A 82 -3.46 0.15 -8.55
CA VAL A 82 -2.23 0.01 -9.32
C VAL A 82 -1.13 0.88 -8.71
N PHE A 83 0.02 0.27 -8.43
CA PHE A 83 1.25 0.96 -8.07
C PHE A 83 2.31 0.70 -9.14
N PHE A 84 2.82 1.77 -9.73
CA PHE A 84 3.80 1.68 -10.81
C PHE A 84 4.83 2.80 -10.70
N ASN A 85 6.12 2.51 -10.90
CA ASN A 85 7.19 3.49 -10.94
C ASN A 85 7.18 4.54 -9.79
N ASN A 86 6.81 4.12 -8.58
CA ASN A 86 6.97 4.93 -7.38
C ASN A 86 8.36 4.70 -6.77
N THR A 87 8.89 5.68 -6.05
CA THR A 87 10.03 5.51 -5.15
C THR A 87 9.49 5.41 -3.73
N MET A 88 9.31 4.19 -3.23
CA MET A 88 8.75 3.96 -1.89
C MET A 88 9.83 3.41 -0.96
N THR A 89 9.99 4.03 0.20
CA THR A 89 10.99 3.62 1.19
C THR A 89 10.48 3.71 2.62
N LYS A 90 10.97 2.81 3.48
CA LYS A 90 10.65 2.77 4.91
C LYS A 90 11.91 2.75 5.76
N GLN A 91 11.94 3.56 6.82
CA GLN A 91 12.93 3.47 7.89
C GLN A 91 12.36 2.64 9.06
N LEU A 92 13.10 1.61 9.51
CA LEU A 92 12.64 0.65 10.54
C LEU A 92 13.19 0.91 11.95
N SER A 93 14.03 1.92 12.13
CA SER A 93 14.59 2.31 13.43
C SER A 93 14.94 3.79 13.45
N THR A 94 15.01 4.39 14.64
CA THR A 94 15.44 5.78 14.81
C THR A 94 16.82 5.98 14.18
N ASN A 95 16.93 6.92 13.24
CA ASN A 95 18.15 7.21 12.48
C ASN A 95 18.71 6.03 11.64
N GLY A 96 17.93 4.96 11.45
CA GLY A 96 18.29 3.85 10.57
C GLY A 96 18.26 4.25 9.08
N PRO A 97 18.77 3.40 8.19
CA PRO A 97 18.65 3.64 6.76
C PRO A 97 17.19 3.49 6.30
N PHE A 98 16.87 4.16 5.19
CA PHE A 98 15.66 3.91 4.42
C PHE A 98 15.85 2.66 3.57
N GLN A 99 14.90 1.73 3.64
CA GLN A 99 14.89 0.49 2.87
C GLN A 99 13.82 0.59 1.79
N ASP A 100 14.12 0.06 0.61
CA ASP A 100 13.18 0.07 -0.51
C ASP A 100 11.96 -0.80 -0.23
N TYR A 101 10.81 -0.33 -0.68
CA TYR A 101 9.53 -1.02 -0.61
C TYR A 101 8.98 -1.14 -2.05
N TYR A 102 8.87 -2.36 -2.58
CA TYR A 102 8.63 -2.62 -4.00
C TYR A 102 9.63 -1.89 -4.94
N PRO A 103 10.92 -2.28 -4.94
CA PRO A 103 11.98 -1.57 -5.66
C PRO A 103 11.91 -1.65 -7.20
N ASP A 104 11.23 -2.66 -7.76
CA ASP A 104 11.10 -2.83 -9.21
C ASP A 104 10.12 -1.79 -9.78
N LYS A 105 10.68 -0.71 -10.33
CA LYS A 105 9.92 0.43 -10.88
C LYS A 105 9.25 0.14 -12.21
N GLN A 106 9.67 -0.90 -12.93
CA GLN A 106 9.06 -1.30 -14.20
C GLN A 106 7.93 -2.32 -13.99
N ARG A 107 7.80 -2.87 -12.78
CA ARG A 107 6.71 -3.76 -12.44
C ARG A 107 5.42 -2.99 -12.18
N ILE A 108 4.32 -3.51 -12.71
CA ILE A 108 2.98 -3.06 -12.38
C ILE A 108 2.45 -3.95 -11.27
N TYR A 109 2.29 -3.41 -10.06
CA TYR A 109 1.68 -4.12 -8.94
C TYR A 109 0.21 -3.75 -8.86
N ILE A 110 -0.68 -4.72 -9.07
CA ILE A 110 -2.13 -4.53 -9.01
C ILE A 110 -2.67 -5.21 -7.76
N PHE A 111 -2.87 -4.43 -6.70
CA PHE A 111 -3.42 -4.89 -5.43
C PHE A 111 -4.93 -5.14 -5.53
N GLY A 112 -5.39 -6.13 -4.77
CA GLY A 112 -6.78 -6.58 -4.76
C GLY A 112 -7.17 -7.26 -6.08
N TRP A 113 -6.23 -7.93 -6.75
CA TRP A 113 -6.45 -8.55 -8.07
C TRP A 113 -5.59 -9.78 -8.24
N ASN A 114 -6.13 -10.83 -8.88
CA ASN A 114 -5.41 -12.07 -9.20
C ASN A 114 -5.13 -12.25 -10.71
N GLY A 115 -5.36 -11.20 -11.50
CA GLY A 115 -5.28 -11.23 -12.97
C GLY A 115 -6.65 -11.36 -13.65
N THR A 116 -7.63 -11.98 -12.99
CA THR A 116 -8.98 -12.20 -13.56
C THR A 116 -10.12 -11.57 -12.73
N GLY A 117 -9.93 -11.44 -11.42
CA GLY A 117 -10.94 -10.99 -10.49
C GLY A 117 -10.36 -10.40 -9.21
N TYR A 118 -11.26 -9.83 -8.40
CA TYR A 118 -10.91 -9.37 -7.06
C TYR A 118 -10.46 -10.55 -6.19
N GLN A 119 -9.38 -10.34 -5.44
CA GLN A 119 -8.81 -11.30 -4.51
C GLN A 119 -8.34 -10.54 -3.28
N HIS A 120 -8.70 -11.03 -2.10
CA HIS A 120 -8.16 -10.49 -0.84
C HIS A 120 -6.66 -10.79 -0.77
N LEU A 121 -5.90 -9.90 -0.13
CA LEU A 121 -4.54 -10.23 0.27
C LEU A 121 -4.59 -11.40 1.24
N ASP A 122 -3.91 -12.50 0.92
CA ASP A 122 -3.97 -13.73 1.70
C ASP A 122 -2.60 -14.37 1.87
N ILE A 123 -2.47 -15.22 2.89
CA ILE A 123 -1.30 -16.05 3.12
C ILE A 123 -1.79 -17.49 3.15
N ALA A 124 -1.26 -18.32 2.25
CA ALA A 124 -1.66 -19.72 2.09
C ALA A 124 -3.19 -19.88 1.95
N GLY A 125 -3.84 -18.99 1.20
CA GLY A 125 -5.28 -19.02 0.93
C GLY A 125 -6.15 -18.43 2.03
N THR A 126 -5.57 -17.97 3.15
CA THR A 126 -6.31 -17.34 4.24
C THR A 126 -6.14 -15.82 4.20
N PRO A 127 -7.22 -15.04 3.99
CA PRO A 127 -7.14 -13.58 3.99
C PRO A 127 -6.50 -13.04 5.25
N ILE A 128 -5.60 -12.06 5.09
CA ILE A 128 -4.91 -11.47 6.23
C ILE A 128 -5.92 -10.81 7.19
N PRO A 129 -5.75 -10.99 8.50
CA PRO A 129 -6.68 -10.42 9.48
C PRO A 129 -6.49 -8.91 9.65
N ASP A 130 -5.29 -8.42 9.38
CA ASP A 130 -4.81 -7.05 9.63
C ASP A 130 -3.69 -6.75 8.63
N TRP A 131 -3.50 -5.48 8.28
CA TRP A 131 -2.33 -5.01 7.55
C TRP A 131 -1.09 -4.90 8.43
N ALA A 132 -1.27 -4.56 9.71
CA ALA A 132 -0.17 -4.51 10.66
C ALA A 132 0.57 -5.87 10.71
N LYS A 133 1.90 -5.84 10.61
CA LYS A 133 2.81 -7.00 10.57
C LYS A 133 2.71 -7.86 9.29
N ASN A 134 1.94 -7.39 8.32
CA ASN A 134 1.66 -8.05 7.04
C ASN A 134 2.14 -7.21 5.85
N GLU A 135 2.76 -6.07 6.09
CA GLU A 135 3.07 -5.05 5.09
C GLU A 135 4.15 -5.49 4.09
N GLN A 136 5.04 -6.39 4.53
CA GLN A 136 6.20 -6.87 3.75
C GLN A 136 6.03 -8.31 3.25
N ARG A 137 4.85 -8.92 3.44
CA ARG A 137 4.58 -10.26 2.93
C ARG A 137 4.49 -10.23 1.41
N ASP A 138 4.84 -11.35 0.78
CA ASP A 138 4.64 -11.53 -0.64
C ASP A 138 3.19 -11.97 -0.91
N TYR A 139 2.44 -11.13 -1.60
CA TYR A 139 1.07 -11.39 -2.03
C TYR A 139 0.96 -11.64 -3.54
N THR A 140 2.09 -11.82 -4.22
CA THR A 140 2.11 -12.19 -5.64
C THR A 140 1.67 -13.64 -5.84
N ASN A 141 1.68 -14.14 -7.08
CA ASN A 141 1.35 -15.54 -7.41
C ASN A 141 -0.07 -15.97 -6.99
N GLY A 142 -1.04 -15.05 -7.08
CA GLY A 142 -2.46 -15.33 -6.81
C GLY A 142 -2.94 -14.96 -5.42
N HIS A 143 -2.07 -14.40 -4.57
CA HIS A 143 -2.37 -14.04 -3.19
C HIS A 143 -2.90 -12.60 -3.01
N GLY A 144 -3.49 -12.03 -4.07
CA GLY A 144 -4.15 -10.71 -4.05
C GLY A 144 -3.34 -9.56 -4.65
N ILE A 145 -2.10 -9.79 -5.10
CA ILE A 145 -1.37 -8.85 -5.97
C ILE A 145 -1.06 -9.55 -7.31
N ASP A 146 -1.58 -8.99 -8.41
CA ASP A 146 -1.13 -9.33 -9.75
C ASP A 146 0.10 -8.49 -10.08
N ALA A 147 1.25 -9.16 -10.19
CA ALA A 147 2.54 -8.59 -10.56
C ALA A 147 3.15 -9.30 -11.78
N THR A 148 2.29 -9.78 -12.69
CA THR A 148 2.72 -10.50 -13.91
C THR A 148 3.14 -9.58 -15.05
N LYS A 149 2.85 -8.28 -14.94
CA LYS A 149 3.05 -7.29 -16.00
C LYS A 149 4.18 -6.32 -15.68
N THR A 150 4.92 -5.94 -16.71
CA THR A 150 5.92 -4.89 -16.68
C THR A 150 5.69 -3.89 -17.80
N ASP A 151 6.09 -2.64 -17.59
CA ASP A 151 6.11 -1.61 -18.62
C ASP A 151 7.40 -0.80 -18.52
N SER A 152 8.00 -0.50 -19.67
CA SER A 152 9.23 0.31 -19.76
C SER A 152 8.95 1.81 -19.81
N ALA A 153 7.70 2.22 -20.05
CA ALA A 153 7.30 3.61 -20.07
C ALA A 153 7.49 4.25 -18.68
N PRO A 154 7.81 5.56 -18.62
CA PRO A 154 7.92 6.23 -17.34
C PRO A 154 6.57 6.37 -16.62
N SER A 155 5.45 6.31 -17.33
CA SER A 155 4.10 6.51 -16.78
C SER A 155 3.10 5.69 -17.57
N LEU A 156 2.10 5.15 -16.88
CA LEU A 156 0.93 4.47 -17.47
C LEU A 156 -0.18 5.46 -17.84
N PHE A 157 -0.13 6.69 -17.33
CA PHE A 157 -1.17 7.70 -17.51
C PHE A 157 -0.76 8.87 -18.42
N LEU A 158 0.43 9.43 -18.20
CA LEU A 158 0.93 10.58 -18.94
C LEU A 158 1.60 10.15 -20.24
N LYS A 159 1.31 10.88 -21.32
CA LYS A 159 1.98 10.68 -22.61
C LYS A 159 3.46 11.08 -22.57
N ASN A 160 3.79 12.14 -21.82
CA ASN A 160 5.14 12.66 -21.68
C ASN A 160 5.42 12.98 -20.21
N VAL A 161 6.64 12.68 -19.76
CA VAL A 161 7.13 13.03 -18.43
C VAL A 161 8.40 13.84 -18.61
N SER A 162 8.39 15.11 -18.21
CA SER A 162 9.58 15.96 -18.11
C SER A 162 9.98 16.06 -16.66
N ARG A 163 11.25 15.74 -16.35
CA ARG A 163 11.84 15.94 -15.02
C ARG A 163 12.46 17.31 -14.90
#